data_AF-A0AAT9QLQ0-F1
#
_entry.id   AF-A0AAT9QLQ0-F1
#
_cell.length_a   1.000
_cell.length_b   1.000
_cell.length_c   1.000
_cell.angle_alpha   90.00
_cell.angle_beta   90.00
_cell.angle_gamma   90.00
#
_symmetry.space_group_name_H-M   'P 1'
#
loop_
_entity.id
_entity.type
_entity.pdbx_description
1 polymer ?
#
loop_
_entity_poly.entity_id
_entity_poly.type
_entity_poly.pdbx_seq_one_letter_code
_entity_poly.pdbx_strand_id
1 'polypeptide(L)'
;MGPDATVLIDSGIMSGSDILAAVGLGADAAMVGRAYLYGLMAGGERGAAHAVKILRSQYVRSMQLLGVKSTAGISGDHVALAG
;
A
#
# COMPACT_ATOMS: atom_id res chain seq x y z
N MET A 1 10.27 2.58 -21.61
CA MET A 1 10.83 2.00 -20.39
C MET A 1 11.13 0.54 -20.66
N GLY A 2 12.29 0.03 -20.26
CA GLY A 2 12.61 -1.40 -20.39
C GLY A 2 11.86 -2.24 -19.35
N PRO A 3 11.87 -3.57 -19.48
CA PRO A 3 11.19 -4.47 -18.54
C PRO A 3 11.70 -4.38 -17.10
N ASP A 4 12.90 -3.83 -16.88
CA ASP A 4 13.54 -3.77 -15.56
C ASP A 4 13.34 -2.43 -14.82
N ALA A 5 12.53 -1.52 -15.37
CA ALA A 5 12.31 -0.24 -14.74
C ALA A 5 11.38 -0.39 -13.52
N THR A 6 11.84 0.04 -12.35
CA THR A 6 11.00 0.08 -11.14
C THR A 6 9.85 1.07 -11.31
N VAL A 7 8.63 0.59 -11.09
CA VAL A 7 7.39 1.36 -11.16
C VAL A 7 6.92 1.70 -9.75
N LEU A 8 7.05 2.98 -9.40
CA LEU A 8 6.48 3.53 -8.17
C LEU A 8 5.19 4.29 -8.50
N ILE A 9 4.17 4.16 -7.66
CA ILE A 9 2.92 4.91 -7.78
C ILE A 9 2.62 5.71 -6.52
N ASP A 10 2.10 6.92 -6.68
CA ASP A 10 1.59 7.78 -5.61
C ASP A 10 0.21 8.33 -6.05
N SER A 11 -0.41 9.12 -5.19
CA SER A 11 -1.72 9.76 -5.30
C SER A 11 -2.84 8.93 -4.68
N GLY A 12 -3.31 9.37 -3.52
CA GLY A 12 -4.53 8.83 -2.91
C GLY A 12 -4.37 7.61 -2.02
N ILE A 13 -3.14 7.11 -1.80
CA ILE A 13 -2.89 5.98 -0.89
C ILE A 13 -3.23 6.38 0.55
N MET A 14 -4.30 5.80 1.09
CA MET A 14 -4.83 6.08 2.43
C MET A 14 -5.03 4.81 3.27
N SER A 15 -4.98 3.63 2.67
CA SER A 15 -5.12 2.34 3.33
C SER A 15 -4.10 1.32 2.85
N GLY A 16 -3.90 0.26 3.65
CA GLY A 16 -3.09 -0.88 3.23
C GLY A 16 -3.68 -1.65 2.03
N SER A 17 -4.99 -1.60 1.80
CA SER A 17 -5.62 -2.21 0.62
C SER A 17 -5.33 -1.42 -0.65
N ASP A 18 -5.19 -0.09 -0.56
CA ASP A 18 -4.79 0.74 -1.71
C ASP A 18 -3.38 0.37 -2.19
N ILE A 19 -2.46 0.14 -1.23
CA ILE A 19 -1.10 -0.35 -1.51
C ILE A 19 -1.15 -1.72 -2.18
N LEU A 20 -1.99 -2.63 -1.68
CA LEU A 20 -2.16 -3.96 -2.28
C LEU A 20 -2.71 -3.88 -3.70
N ALA A 21 -3.71 -3.03 -3.94
CA ALA A 21 -4.30 -2.83 -5.26
C ALA A 21 -3.29 -2.25 -6.24
N ALA A 22 -2.50 -1.24 -5.82
CA ALA A 22 -1.41 -0.69 -6.61
C ALA A 22 -0.42 -1.78 -7.06
N VAL A 23 0.02 -2.63 -6.12
CA VAL A 23 0.93 -3.74 -6.43
C VAL A 23 0.28 -4.78 -7.35
N GLY A 24 -0.97 -5.15 -7.08
CA GLY A 24 -1.71 -6.11 -7.92
C GLY A 24 -1.94 -5.61 -9.35
N LEU A 25 -1.97 -4.30 -9.56
CA LEU A 25 -2.08 -3.66 -10.87
C LEU A 25 -0.72 -3.40 -11.54
N GLY A 26 0.38 -3.87 -10.95
CA GLY A 26 1.72 -3.88 -11.58
C GLY A 26 2.70 -2.82 -11.09
N ALA A 27 2.41 -2.10 -10.00
CA ALA A 27 3.42 -1.28 -9.34
C ALA A 27 4.36 -2.12 -8.47
N ASP A 28 5.64 -1.78 -8.40
CA ASP A 28 6.59 -2.40 -7.47
C ASP A 28 6.39 -1.91 -6.04
N ALA A 29 6.01 -0.63 -5.88
CA ALA A 29 5.66 -0.06 -4.59
C ALA A 29 4.72 1.15 -4.71
N ALA A 30 4.01 1.42 -3.61
CA ALA A 30 3.18 2.61 -3.46
C ALA A 30 3.81 3.62 -2.49
N MET A 31 3.79 4.89 -2.85
CA MET A 31 4.24 6.00 -2.03
C MET A 31 3.06 6.54 -1.22
N VAL A 32 3.36 6.99 0.00
CA VAL A 32 2.36 7.49 0.95
C VAL A 32 2.64 8.96 1.22
N GLY A 33 1.70 9.83 0.87
CA GLY A 33 1.76 11.27 1.18
C GLY A 33 0.93 11.63 2.41
N ARG A 34 -0.34 11.98 2.20
CA ARG A 34 -1.21 12.55 3.25
C ARG A 34 -1.41 11.65 4.47
N ALA A 35 -1.49 10.33 4.30
CA ALA A 35 -1.79 9.43 5.41
C ALA A 35 -0.74 9.49 6.53
N TYR A 36 0.56 9.50 6.23
CA TYR A 36 1.59 9.63 7.27
C TYR A 36 1.66 11.05 7.83
N LEU A 37 1.42 12.08 6.99
CA LEU A 37 1.39 13.48 7.42
C LEU A 37 0.30 13.73 8.45
N TYR A 38 -0.87 13.10 8.33
CA TYR A 38 -1.92 13.22 9.35
C TYR A 38 -1.48 12.62 10.69
N GLY A 39 -0.76 11.50 10.67
CA GLY A 39 -0.11 10.97 11.87
C GLY A 39 0.89 11.97 12.45
N LEU A 40 1.75 12.55 11.61
CA LEU A 40 2.73 13.55 12.02
C LEU A 40 2.07 14.75 12.71
N MET A 41 0.98 15.28 12.16
CA MET A 41 0.28 16.43 12.74
C MET A 41 -0.42 16.08 14.05
N ALA A 42 -0.92 14.85 14.20
CA ALA A 42 -1.62 14.43 15.41
C ALA A 42 -0.68 14.10 16.59
N GLY A 43 0.56 13.67 16.33
CA GLY A 43 1.42 13.14 17.38
C GLY A 43 2.92 13.24 17.13
N GLY A 44 3.34 14.16 16.25
CA GLY A 44 4.73 14.31 15.85
C GLY A 44 5.30 13.02 15.24
N GLU A 45 6.59 12.78 15.46
CA GLU A 45 7.29 11.59 14.98
C GLU A 45 6.57 10.28 15.37
N ARG A 46 6.12 10.18 16.62
CA ARG A 46 5.37 9.00 17.11
C ARG A 46 4.08 8.78 16.32
N GLY A 47 3.38 9.86 15.98
CA GLY A 47 2.16 9.78 15.18
C GLY A 47 2.44 9.35 13.75
N ALA A 48 3.52 9.85 13.13
CA ALA A 48 3.96 9.39 11.80
C ALA A 48 4.31 7.89 11.82
N ALA A 49 5.10 7.43 12.81
CA ALA A 49 5.43 6.02 12.99
C ALA A 49 4.18 5.15 13.22
N HIS A 50 3.20 5.67 13.97
CA HIS A 50 1.94 4.98 14.19
C HIS A 50 1.12 4.85 12.91
N ALA A 51 1.06 5.89 12.07
CA ALA A 51 0.39 5.83 10.77
C ALA A 51 1.02 4.77 9.85
N VAL A 52 2.35 4.70 9.80
CA VAL A 52 3.06 3.63 9.05
C VAL A 52 2.71 2.25 9.59
N LYS A 53 2.63 2.07 10.92
CA LYS A 53 2.22 0.80 11.54
C LYS A 53 0.79 0.41 11.17
N ILE A 54 -0.14 1.37 11.14
CA ILE A 54 -1.52 1.14 10.71
C ILE A 54 -1.55 0.65 9.27
N LEU A 55 -0.93 1.38 8.34
CA LEU A 55 -0.88 1.02 6.92
C LEU A 55 -0.30 -0.38 6.71
N ARG A 56 0.83 -0.68 7.37
CA ARG A 56 1.44 -2.02 7.33
C ARG A 56 0.50 -3.10 7.86
N SER A 57 -0.16 -2.85 8.99
CA SER A 57 -1.08 -3.83 9.59
C SER A 57 -2.31 -4.09 8.73
N GLN A 58 -2.81 -3.07 8.02
CA GLN A 58 -3.88 -3.21 7.04
C GLN A 58 -3.41 -4.01 5.83
N TYR A 59 -2.24 -3.69 5.27
CA TYR A 59 -1.68 -4.39 4.11
C TYR A 59 -1.50 -5.89 4.40
N VAL A 60 -0.88 -6.23 5.54
CA VAL A 60 -0.72 -7.63 5.97
C VAL A 60 -2.07 -8.32 6.17
N ARG A 61 -3.04 -7.64 6.79
CA ARG A 61 -4.39 -8.19 6.99
C ARG A 61 -5.08 -8.46 5.66
N SER A 62 -4.99 -7.55 4.69
CA SER A 62 -5.57 -7.73 3.36
C SER A 62 -4.93 -8.92 2.63
N MET A 63 -3.61 -9.07 2.68
CA MET A 63 -2.93 -10.25 2.14
C MET A 63 -3.41 -11.55 2.81
N GLN A 64 -3.54 -11.57 4.14
CA GLN A 64 -4.03 -12.74 4.88
C GLN A 64 -5.46 -13.12 4.48
N LEU A 65 -6.35 -12.14 4.34
CA LEU A 65 -7.73 -12.36 3.91
C LEU A 65 -7.82 -12.89 2.47
N LEU A 66 -6.87 -12.49 1.62
CA LEU A 66 -6.76 -12.95 0.23
C LEU A 66 -5.94 -14.24 0.08
N GLY A 67 -5.41 -14.81 1.16
CA GLY A 67 -4.60 -16.04 1.12
C GLY A 67 -3.19 -15.85 0.56
N VAL A 68 -2.70 -14.62 0.44
CA VAL A 68 -1.40 -14.28 -0.13
C VAL A 68 -0.31 -14.28 0.96
N LYS A 69 0.77 -15.03 0.75
CA LYS A 69 1.84 -15.22 1.74
C LYS A 69 2.97 -14.19 1.66
N SER A 70 3.16 -13.56 0.51
CA SER A 70 4.21 -12.57 0.26
C SER A 70 3.78 -11.58 -0.83
N THR A 71 4.39 -10.40 -0.86
CA THR A 71 4.10 -9.36 -1.87
C THR A 71 4.25 -9.90 -3.31
N ALA A 72 5.20 -10.80 -3.54
CA ALA A 72 5.42 -11.45 -4.83
C ALA A 72 4.25 -12.35 -5.30
N GLY A 73 3.36 -12.75 -4.39
CA GLY A 73 2.15 -13.51 -4.73
C GLY A 73 0.95 -12.63 -5.07
N ILE A 74 1.08 -11.30 -5.03
CA ILE A 74 0.00 -10.38 -5.40
C ILE A 74 -0.03 -10.26 -6.93
N SER A 75 -1.23 -10.36 -7.48
CA SER A 75 -1.53 -10.27 -8.92
C SER A 75 -2.85 -9.51 -9.13
N GLY A 76 -3.17 -9.22 -10.39
CA GLY A 76 -4.43 -8.58 -10.77
C GLY A 76 -5.67 -9.35 -10.34
N ASP A 77 -5.59 -10.67 -10.13
CA ASP A 77 -6.72 -11.51 -9.68
C ASP A 77 -7.22 -11.15 -8.28
N HIS A 78 -6.40 -10.43 -7.50
CA HIS A 78 -6.73 -9.98 -6.16
C HIS A 78 -7.43 -8.60 -6.15
N VAL A 79 -7.58 -7.97 -7.32
CA VAL A 79 -8.05 -6.58 -7.45
C VAL A 79 -9.28 -6.53 -8.35
N ALA A 80 -10.37 -5.98 -7.82
CA ALA A 80 -11.54 -5.63 -8.60
C ALA A 80 -11.71 -4.11 -8.59
N LEU A 81 -11.76 -3.49 -9.78
CA LEU A 81 -12.11 -2.08 -9.90
C LEU A 81 -13.63 -1.94 -9.84
N ALA A 82 -14.11 -1.03 -9.00
CA ALA A 82 -15.51 -0.62 -9.06
C ALA A 82 -15.74 0.11 -10.38
N GLY A 83 -16.58 -0.47 -11.25
CA GLY A 83 -17.07 0.18 -12.47
C GLY A 83 -18.10 1.26 -12.17
#